data_AF-A0A7C7HWB0-F1
#
_entry.id   AF-A0A7C7HWB0-F1
#
_cell.length_a   1.000
_cell.length_b   1.000
_cell.length_c   1.000
_cell.angle_alpha   90.00
_cell.angle_beta   90.00
_cell.angle_gamma   90.00
#
_symmetry.space_group_name_H-M   'P 1'
#
loop_
_entity.id
_entity.type
_entity.pdbx_description
1 polymer ?
#
loop_
_entity_poly.entity_id
_entity_poly.type
_entity_poly.pdbx_seq_one_letter_code
_entity_poly.pdbx_strand_id
1 'polypeptide(L)' 'MKKFKTKLITYDISGAWTFLTVPFSVEKEYGTKAQVKVKGTIDGVSYKSTLLPLGDGKHNLVVKKEIR' A
#
# COMPACT_ATOMS: atom_id res chain seq x y z
N MET A 1 -12.57 8.96 -6.26
CA MET A 1 -11.68 7.79 -6.01
C MET A 1 -10.57 7.81 -7.05
N LYS A 2 -9.32 8.06 -6.65
CA LYS A 2 -8.18 7.93 -7.57
C LYS A 2 -7.89 6.45 -7.78
N LYS A 3 -7.85 6.03 -9.04
CA LYS A 3 -7.41 4.70 -9.45
C LYS A 3 -6.00 4.87 -10.00
N PHE A 4 -5.07 4.07 -9.50
CA PHE A 4 -3.72 4.00 -10.02
C PHE A 4 -3.37 2.54 -10.20
N LYS A 5 -2.54 2.27 -11.21
CA LYS A 5 -1.92 0.95 -11.37
C LYS A 5 -0.52 1.04 -10.81
N THR A 6 -0.17 0.13 -9.93
CA THR A 6 1.18 -0.02 -9.40
C THR A 6 1.55 -1.49 -9.42
N LYS A 7 2.84 -1.78 -9.36
CA LYS A 7 3.32 -3.16 -9.25
C LYS A 7 3.32 -3.56 -7.78
N LEU A 8 2.76 -4.74 -7.51
CA LEU A 8 2.95 -5.42 -6.25
C LEU A 8 4.41 -5.87 -6.19
N ILE A 9 5.11 -5.41 -5.15
CA ILE A 9 6.46 -5.81 -4.84
C ILE A 9 6.34 -7.01 -3.90
N THR A 10 6.87 -8.14 -4.36
CA THR A 10 6.92 -9.40 -3.61
C THR A 10 8.36 -9.86 -3.64
N TYR A 11 8.84 -10.45 -2.55
CA TYR A 11 10.15 -11.09 -2.51
C TYR A 11 9.99 -12.61 -2.65
N ASP A 12 10.89 -13.24 -3.40
CA ASP A 12 10.94 -14.70 -3.56
C ASP A 12 11.64 -15.34 -2.35
N ILE A 13 11.11 -15.08 -1.15
CA ILE A 13 11.57 -15.69 0.11
C ILE A 13 10.38 -16.27 0.85
N SER A 14 10.59 -17.41 1.52
CA SER A 14 9.54 -18.05 2.30
C SER A 14 9.10 -17.12 3.43
N GLY A 15 7.84 -16.69 3.42
CA GLY A 15 7.30 -15.72 4.38
C GLY A 15 7.45 -14.24 3.98
N ALA A 16 7.83 -13.95 2.74
CA ALA A 16 7.88 -12.57 2.23
C ALA A 16 6.54 -11.85 2.38
N TRP A 17 6.61 -10.59 2.83
CA TRP A 17 5.47 -9.69 2.81
C TRP A 17 5.35 -9.11 1.42
N THR A 18 4.14 -9.16 0.86
CA THR A 18 3.84 -8.41 -0.36
C THR A 18 3.52 -6.98 0.04
N PHE A 19 4.01 -6.00 -0.70
CA PHE A 19 3.68 -4.60 -0.49
C PHE A 19 3.60 -3.88 -1.82
N LEU A 20 2.89 -2.77 -1.86
CA LEU A 20 2.86 -1.89 -3.02
C LEU A 20 3.32 -0.50 -2.61
N THR A 21 4.15 0.12 -3.45
CA THR A 21 4.55 1.50 -3.26
C THR A 21 3.51 2.40 -3.90
N VAL A 22 3.01 3.35 -3.11
CA VAL A 22 2.04 4.32 -3.60
C VAL A 22 2.75 5.38 -4.44
N PRO A 23 2.33 5.60 -5.71
CA PRO A 23 2.98 6.56 -6.61
C PRO A 23 2.60 8.02 -6.32
N PHE A 24 1.89 8.29 -5.22
CA PHE A 24 1.48 9.63 -4.81
C PHE A 24 1.85 9.88 -3.34
N SER A 25 2.03 11.14 -3.00
CA SER A 25 2.36 11.55 -1.63
C SER A 25 1.15 11.39 -0.71
N VAL A 26 1.15 10.35 0.12
CA VAL A 26 0.15 10.15 1.18
C VAL A 26 0.17 11.32 2.16
N GLU A 27 1.33 11.94 2.41
CA GLU A 27 1.42 13.16 3.23
C GLU A 27 0.58 14.31 2.66
N LYS A 28 0.59 14.49 1.33
CA LYS A 28 -0.21 15.54 0.68
C LYS A 28 -1.70 15.19 0.65
N GLU A 29 -2.02 13.91 0.51
CA GLU A 29 -3.41 13.46 0.37
C GLU A 29 -4.12 13.29 1.73
N TYR A 30 -3.40 12.82 2.76
CA TYR A 30 -3.93 12.53 4.10
C TYR A 30 -3.41 13.50 5.17
N GLY A 31 -2.49 14.42 4.84
CA GLY A 31 -1.95 15.40 5.79
C GLY A 31 -1.05 14.80 6.87
N THR A 32 -0.65 13.53 6.73
CA THR A 32 0.11 12.83 7.77
C THR A 32 1.27 12.03 7.19
N LYS A 33 2.40 12.06 7.91
CA LYS A 33 3.57 11.21 7.66
C LYS A 33 3.54 9.92 8.48
N ALA A 34 2.50 9.74 9.31
CA ALA A 34 2.35 8.56 10.14
C ALA A 34 1.74 7.40 9.34
N GLN A 35 1.65 6.24 9.98
CA GLN A 35 0.93 5.12 9.40
C GLN A 35 -0.56 5.47 9.19
N VAL A 36 -1.08 5.22 7.98
CA VAL A 36 -2.47 5.50 7.64
C VAL A 36 -3.21 4.21 7.38
N LYS A 37 -4.26 3.94 8.15
CA LYS A 37 -5.17 2.82 7.86
C LYS A 37 -6.03 3.17 6.67
N VAL A 38 -5.93 2.39 5.61
CA VAL A 38 -6.70 2.56 4.39
C VAL A 38 -7.58 1.37 4.11
N LYS A 39 -8.72 1.64 3.50
CA LYS A 39 -9.59 0.64 2.91
C LYS A 39 -9.59 0.89 1.42
N GLY A 40 -9.34 -0.15 0.64
CA GLY A 40 -9.30 -0.06 -0.80
C GLY A 40 -9.95 -1.27 -1.44
N THR A 41 -9.85 -1.32 -2.76
CA THR A 41 -10.28 -2.46 -3.54
C THR A 41 -9.12 -2.84 -4.46
N ILE A 42 -8.59 -4.05 -4.31
CA ILE A 42 -7.60 -4.63 -5.23
C ILE A 42 -8.36 -5.67 -6.03
N ASP A 43 -8.33 -5.55 -7.35
CA ASP A 43 -8.98 -6.50 -8.27
C ASP A 43 -10.47 -6.79 -7.98
N GLY A 44 -11.22 -5.79 -7.51
CA GLY A 44 -12.63 -5.95 -7.11
C GLY A 44 -12.84 -6.49 -5.69
N VAL A 45 -11.79 -6.93 -5.01
CA VAL A 45 -11.84 -7.40 -3.62
C VAL A 45 -11.62 -6.26 -2.65
N SER A 46 -12.59 -6.05 -1.76
CA SER A 46 -12.49 -5.08 -0.67
C SER A 46 -11.39 -5.51 0.30
N TYR A 47 -10.35 -4.69 0.46
CA TYR A 47 -9.24 -4.97 1.36
C TYR A 47 -9.03 -3.81 2.34
N LYS A 48 -8.53 -4.13 3.52
CA LYS A 48 -8.12 -3.14 4.52
C LYS A 48 -6.64 -3.35 4.80
N SER A 49 -5.86 -2.29 4.70
CA SER A 49 -4.43 -2.33 4.99
C SER A 49 -3.96 -1.03 5.63
N THR A 50 -2.67 -0.96 5.92
CA THR A 50 -2.00 0.20 6.49
C THR A 50 -0.91 0.64 5.52
N LEU A 51 -0.93 1.93 5.19
CA LEU A 51 0.17 2.63 4.55
C LEU A 51 1.24 2.91 5.60
N LEU A 52 2.39 2.29 5.42
CA LEU A 52 3.57 2.51 6.22
C LEU A 52 4.41 3.60 5.53
N PRO A 53 4.76 4.68 6.23
CA PRO A 53 5.68 5.68 5.70
C PRO A 53 7.05 5.05 5.51
N LEU A 54 7.60 5.16 4.30
CA LEU A 54 8.97 4.70 3.99
C LEU A 54 10.01 5.81 4.20
N GLY A 55 9.55 7.04 4.44
CA GLY A 55 10.36 8.26 4.33
C GLY A 55 10.28 8.86 2.92
N ASP A 56 10.79 10.08 2.75
CA ASP A 56 10.85 10.77 1.44
C ASP A 56 9.47 11.08 0.80
N GLY A 57 8.39 11.15 1.59
CA GLY A 57 7.03 11.29 1.05
C GLY A 57 6.43 10.02 0.47
N LYS A 58 7.18 8.91 0.48
CA LYS A 58 6.75 7.61 -0.05
C LYS A 58 6.12 6.76 1.05
N HIS A 59 5.12 5.99 0.65
CA HIS A 59 4.42 5.07 1.54
C HIS A 59 4.27 3.72 0.87
N ASN A 60 4.48 2.67 1.66
CA ASN A 60 4.26 1.30 1.26
C ASN A 60 3.00 0.77 1.91
N LEU A 61 2.12 0.21 1.12
CA LEU A 61 0.96 -0.50 1.61
C LEU A 61 1.27 -1.98 1.65
N VAL A 62 1.09 -2.60 2.80
CA VAL A 62 1.25 -4.05 2.94
C VAL A 62 0.06 -4.75 2.28
N VAL A 63 0.30 -5.74 1.44
CA VAL A 63 -0.74 -6.58 0.87
C VAL A 63 -0.68 -7.95 1.54
N LYS A 64 -1.80 -8.34 2.13
CA LYS A 64 -1.94 -9.67 2.73
C LYS A 64 -1.93 -10.72 1.64
N LYS A 65 -1.42 -11.91 1.97
CA LYS A 65 -1.41 -13.09 1.09
C LYS A 65 -2.81 -13.46 0.57
N GLU A 66 -3.86 -13.12 1.31
CA GLU A 66 -5.27 -13.33 0.93
C GLU A 66 -5.71 -12.54 -0.31
N ILE A 67 -5.00 -11.44 -0.64
CA ILE A 67 -5.31 -10.53 -1.75
C ILE A 67 -4.30 -10.73 -2.93
N ARG A 68 -3.34 -11.65 -2.81
CA ARG A 68 -2.37 -11.93 -3.89
C ARG A 68 -3.02 -12.70 -5.03
#